data_AF-A0A8T5I386-F1
#
_entry.id   AF-A0A8T5I386-F1
#
_cell.length_a   1.000
_cell.length_b   1.000
_cell.length_c   1.000
_cell.angle_alpha   90.00
_cell.angle_beta   90.00
_cell.angle_gamma   90.00
#
_symmetry.space_group_name_H-M   'P 1'
#
loop_
_entity.id
_entity.type
_entity.pdbx_description
1 polymer ?
#
loop_
_entity_poly.entity_id
_entity_poly.type
_entity_poly.pdbx_seq_one_letter_code
_entity_poly.pdbx_strand_id
1 'polypeptide(L)' 'MSFEDSVLICDEVDPILNKILVDSGLKVSYEPTITPEQILEKITSFNIVIVR' A
#
# COMPACT_ATOMS: atom_id res chain seq x y z
N MET A 1 -19.69 5.56 -1.76
CA MET A 1 -18.48 4.82 -2.17
C MET A 1 -17.32 5.60 -1.60
N SER A 2 -16.88 5.26 -0.39
CA SER A 2 -15.83 6.01 0.30
C SER A 2 -14.49 5.48 -0.18
N PHE A 3 -13.73 6.31 -0.89
CA PHE A 3 -12.36 6.04 -1.34
C PHE A 3 -11.38 6.10 -0.16
N GLU A 4 -11.65 5.33 0.90
CA GLU A 4 -10.75 5.17 2.05
C GLU A 4 -9.96 3.87 1.99
N ASP A 5 -9.95 3.21 0.83
CA ASP A 5 -9.13 2.03 0.59
C ASP A 5 -7.67 2.40 0.76
N SER A 6 -7.05 1.79 1.78
CA SER A 6 -5.64 1.97 2.09
C SER A 6 -4.84 0.89 1.37
N VAL A 7 -3.74 1.30 0.74
CA VAL A 7 -2.86 0.47 -0.08
C VAL A 7 -1.50 0.35 0.62
N LEU A 8 -1.03 -0.88 0.85
CA LEU A 8 0.30 -1.16 1.37
C LEU A 8 1.18 -1.71 0.25
N ILE A 9 2.30 -1.05 0.00
CA ILE A 9 3.32 -1.52 -0.94
C ILE A 9 4.47 -2.09 -0.13
N CYS A 10 4.66 -3.40 -0.21
CA CYS A 10 5.66 -4.13 0.56
C CYS A 10 6.98 -4.31 -0.20
N ASP A 11 7.05 -3.86 -1.46
CA ASP A 11 8.18 -4.08 -2.35
C ASP A 11 8.60 -2.80 -3.07
N GLU A 12 9.81 -2.84 -3.63
CA GLU A 12 10.26 -1.79 -4.54
C GLU A 12 9.49 -1.86 -5.87
N VAL A 13 8.52 -0.96 -6.01
CA VAL A 13 7.71 -0.80 -7.22
C VAL A 13 7.94 0.56 -7.85
N ASP A 14 7.56 0.67 -9.11
CA ASP A 14 7.72 1.90 -9.87
C ASP A 14 6.99 3.07 -9.19
N PRO A 15 7.63 4.24 -8.98
CA PRO A 15 7.01 5.39 -8.32
C PRO A 15 5.78 5.92 -9.06
N ILE A 16 5.63 5.58 -10.35
CA ILE A 16 4.45 5.87 -11.16
C ILE A 16 3.20 5.23 -10.54
N LEU A 17 3.29 4.01 -10.00
CA LEU A 17 2.18 3.31 -9.36
C LEU A 17 1.67 4.06 -8.13
N ASN A 18 2.60 4.43 -7.23
CA ASN A 18 2.29 5.23 -6.06
C ASN A 18 1.60 6.55 -6.45
N LYS A 19 2.13 7.22 -7.48
CA LYS A 19 1.57 8.48 -7.96
C LYS A 19 0.14 8.35 -8.47
N ILE A 20 -0.17 7.31 -9.26
CA ILE A 20 -1.53 7.05 -9.76
C ILE A 20 -2.50 6.76 -8.61
N LEU A 21 -2.07 5.95 -7.64
CA LEU A 21 -2.90 5.57 -6.50
C LEU A 21 -3.23 6.81 -5.63
N VAL A 22 -2.24 7.65 -5.34
CA VAL A 22 -2.45 8.91 -4.60
C VAL A 22 -3.34 9.89 -5.38
N ASP A 23 -3.14 10.02 -6.69
CA ASP A 23 -3.96 10.88 -7.57
C ASP A 23 -5.42 10.39 -7.64
N SER A 24 -5.61 9.07 -7.57
CA SER A 24 -6.94 8.44 -7.45
C SER A 24 -7.59 8.62 -6.07
N GLY A 25 -6.92 9.25 -5.11
CA GLY A 25 -7.41 9.49 -3.76
C GLY A 25 -7.22 8.34 -2.78
N LEU A 26 -6.42 7.33 -3.13
CA LEU A 26 -6.11 6.19 -2.25
C LEU A 26 -4.98 6.55 -1.27
N LYS A 27 -5.05 6.00 -0.06
CA LYS A 27 -3.99 6.18 0.95
C LYS A 27 -2.91 5.13 0.73
N VAL A 28 -1.79 5.54 0.13
CA VAL A 28 -0.66 4.64 -0.15
C VAL A 28 0.39 4.73 0.93
N SER A 29 0.75 3.57 1.50
CA SER A 29 1.91 3.38 2.37
C SER A 29 2.98 2.60 1.61
N TYR A 30 4.13 3.25 1.38
CA TYR A 30 5.27 2.64 0.71
C TYR A 30 6.30 2.19 1.74
N GLU A 31 6.35 0.89 2.01
CA GLU A 31 7.22 0.28 3.01
C GLU A 31 7.96 -0.94 2.41
N PRO A 32 8.96 -0.72 1.52
CA PRO A 32 9.68 -1.81 0.84
C PRO A 32 10.59 -2.64 1.76
N THR A 33 10.84 -2.16 2.99
CA THR A 33 11.64 -2.85 4.01
C THR A 33 10.77 -3.44 5.13
N ILE A 34 9.46 -3.57 4.90
CA ILE A 34 8.54 -4.11 5.88
C ILE A 34 8.82 -5.60 6.11
N THR A 35 8.80 -6.04 7.38
CA THR A 35 8.95 -7.46 7.70
C THR A 35 7.61 -8.20 7.60
N PRO A 36 7.60 -9.52 7.37
CA PRO A 36 6.36 -10.30 7.31
C PRO A 36 5.48 -10.15 8.56
N GLU A 37 6.10 -9.99 9.73
CA GLU A 37 5.40 -9.77 11.01
C GLU A 37 4.66 -8.42 11.03
N GLN A 38 5.32 -7.36 10.56
CA GLN A 38 4.70 -6.04 10.45
C GLN A 38 3.60 -6.01 9.39
N ILE A 39 3.74 -6.75 8.28
CA ILE A 39 2.66 -6.92 7.30
C ILE A 39 1.45 -7.57 7.96
N LEU A 40 1.65 -8.62 8.76
CA LEU A 40 0.58 -9.34 9.46
C LEU A 40 -0.23 -8.44 10.40
N GLU A 41 0.43 -7.51 11.10
CA GLU A 41 -0.26 -6.52 11.93
C GLU A 41 -0.96 -5.46 11.08
N LYS A 42 -0.28 -4.96 10.04
CA LYS A 42 -0.76 -3.85 9.23
C LYS A 42 -1.84 -4.24 8.22
N ILE A 43 -1.80 -5.43 7.64
CA ILE A 43 -2.72 -5.91 6.58
C ILE A 43 -4.18 -5.83 6.99
N THR A 44 -4.49 -5.94 8.29
CA THR A 44 -5.85 -5.77 8.82
C THR A 44 -6.40 -4.35 8.60
N SER A 45 -5.51 -3.36 8.44
CA SER A 45 -5.83 -1.95 8.20
C SER A 45 -5.71 -1.54 6.72
N PHE A 46 -5.25 -2.43 5.84
CA PHE A 46 -5.07 -2.14 4.41
C PHE A 46 -5.97 -3.06 3.58
N ASN A 47 -6.68 -2.48 2.60
CA ASN A 47 -7.56 -3.24 1.72
C ASN A 47 -6.81 -3.84 0.53
N ILE A 48 -5.68 -3.24 0.14
CA ILE A 48 -4.91 -3.63 -1.03
C ILE A 48 -3.45 -3.79 -0.60
N VAL A 49 -2.84 -4.91 -0.96
CA VAL A 49 -1.41 -5.17 -0.75
C VAL A 49 -0.74 -5.41 -2.09
N ILE A 50 0.35 -4.68 -2.34
CA ILE A 50 1.14 -4.78 -3.57
C ILE A 50 2.49 -5.39 -3.20
N VAL A 51 2.76 -6.54 -3.82
CA VAL A 51 4.01 -7.32 -3.70
C VAL A 51 4.62 -7.48 -5.09
N ARG A 52 5.94 -7.69 -5.16
CA ARG A 52 6.67 -7.96 -6.40
C ARG A 52 6.83 -9.45 -6.67
#